data_AF-A0A3M2M6C0-F1
#
_entry.id   AF-A0A3M2M6C0-F1
#
_cell.length_a   1.000
_cell.length_b   1.000
_cell.length_c   1.000
_cell.angle_alpha   90.00
_cell.angle_beta   90.00
_cell.angle_gamma   90.00
#
_symmetry.space_group_name_H-M   'P 1'
#
loop_
_entity.id
_entity.type
_entity.pdbx_description
1 polymer ?
#
loop_
_entity_poly.entity_id
_entity_poly.type
_entity_poly.pdbx_seq_one_letter_code
_entity_poly.pdbx_strand_id
1 'polypeptide(L)'
;MSIVARRTAPGWGDRYALGFGGLVVVLLLAPVVRDVLKVLGHAGDPGRAGAGLALLGLLYAGFLTLARVHGPLSVSAADASWVLLSPLPRRRVLRRPALVLLGVGVAGGLALGLGLLATLGAPDQGVLRLAVALTFGLSMTVGGLAVAVLGQASASWDGRLRTAIVVVAAAAVVAAVVSRPVGRAVQGVPVSGAGAAAAACAVATVAAVRLARSRLERIHARDLLEASTRVNRVATATTLLDPGALTWTIEDAHWRSRSRSLRSRRWPSLPAAFAVAWQDWVRLGRRKGRLAVLVASAGLPALAARAMDGTAPVAMASLGALLVAASCAAGARRDAGDPAL
;
A
#
# COMPACT_ATOMS: atom_id res chain seq x y z
N MET A 1 19.89 12.81 -38.74
CA MET A 1 18.43 12.73 -38.99
C MET A 1 17.74 12.12 -37.78
N SER A 2 17.06 12.90 -36.95
CA SER A 2 16.30 12.39 -35.80
C SER A 2 14.83 12.23 -36.19
N ILE A 3 14.37 11.00 -36.41
CA ILE A 3 12.94 10.70 -36.53
C ILE A 3 12.35 10.79 -35.13
N VAL A 4 11.94 11.99 -34.73
CA VAL A 4 11.12 12.20 -33.55
C VAL A 4 9.74 11.65 -33.89
N ALA A 5 9.48 10.40 -33.50
CA ALA A 5 8.15 9.81 -33.58
C ALA A 5 7.19 10.70 -32.78
N ARG A 6 6.41 11.54 -33.49
CA ARG A 6 5.31 12.31 -32.91
C ARG A 6 4.30 11.28 -32.41
N ARG A 7 4.19 11.12 -31.10
CA ARG A 7 3.15 10.28 -30.50
C ARG A 7 1.79 10.87 -30.89
N THR A 8 0.96 10.02 -31.47
CA THR A 8 -0.44 10.30 -31.78
C THR A 8 -1.17 10.73 -30.51
N ALA A 9 -2.04 11.73 -30.63
CA ALA A 9 -2.90 12.16 -29.53
C ALA A 9 -3.70 10.96 -28.99
N PRO A 10 -4.02 10.92 -27.68
CA PRO A 10 -4.84 9.86 -27.12
C PRO A 10 -6.13 9.74 -27.93
N GLY A 11 -6.38 8.54 -28.44
CA GLY A 11 -7.55 8.24 -29.25
C GLY A 11 -8.83 8.45 -28.44
N TRP A 12 -9.96 8.58 -29.14
CA TRP A 12 -11.25 8.75 -28.49
C TRP A 12 -11.58 7.64 -27.49
N GLY A 13 -11.17 6.40 -27.77
CA GLY A 13 -11.31 5.27 -26.84
C GLY A 13 -10.57 5.46 -25.52
N ASP A 14 -9.34 5.96 -25.54
CA ASP A 14 -8.56 6.23 -24.31
C ASP A 14 -9.22 7.32 -23.47
N ARG A 15 -9.74 8.37 -24.12
CA ARG A 15 -10.42 9.48 -23.44
C ARG A 15 -11.75 9.02 -22.84
N TYR A 16 -12.50 8.20 -23.57
CA TYR A 16 -13.73 7.59 -23.09
C TYR A 16 -13.46 6.68 -21.90
N ALA A 17 -12.48 5.78 -22.00
CA ALA A 17 -12.12 4.87 -20.91
C ALA A 17 -11.65 5.62 -19.65
N LEU A 18 -10.86 6.69 -19.83
CA LEU A 18 -10.44 7.55 -18.71
C LEU A 18 -11.62 8.33 -18.11
N GLY A 19 -12.50 8.90 -18.94
CA GLY A 19 -13.68 9.64 -18.49
C GLY A 19 -14.68 8.74 -17.76
N PHE A 20 -15.01 7.59 -18.35
CA PHE A 20 -15.89 6.59 -17.76
C PHE A 20 -15.31 6.00 -16.47
N GLY A 21 -14.04 5.59 -16.49
CA GLY A 21 -13.36 5.09 -15.29
C GLY A 21 -13.31 6.13 -14.17
N GLY A 22 -13.03 7.40 -14.51
CA GLY A 22 -13.08 8.50 -13.56
C GLY A 22 -14.47 8.72 -12.97
N LEU A 23 -15.51 8.71 -13.81
CA LEU A 23 -16.91 8.85 -13.39
C LEU A 23 -17.32 7.73 -12.44
N VAL A 24 -17.02 6.47 -12.79
CA VAL A 24 -17.33 5.29 -11.95
C VAL A 24 -16.64 5.42 -10.59
N VAL A 25 -15.36 5.81 -10.57
CA VAL A 25 -14.62 6.04 -9.31
C VAL A 25 -15.29 7.13 -8.47
N VAL A 26 -15.68 8.26 -9.08
CA VAL A 26 -16.39 9.35 -8.37
C VAL A 26 -17.72 8.87 -7.80
N LEU A 27 -18.53 8.15 -8.59
CA LEU A 27 -19.81 7.60 -8.16
C LEU A 27 -19.66 6.61 -6.99
N LEU A 28 -18.64 5.75 -7.02
CA LEU A 28 -18.37 4.79 -5.95
C LEU A 28 -17.85 5.47 -4.67
N LEU A 29 -17.12 6.59 -4.80
CA LEU A 29 -16.57 7.33 -3.66
C LEU A 29 -17.54 8.36 -3.07
N ALA A 30 -18.52 8.85 -3.84
CA ALA A 30 -19.44 9.90 -3.39
C ALA A 30 -20.23 9.54 -2.10
N PRO A 31 -20.75 8.31 -1.92
CA PRO A 31 -21.42 7.91 -0.67
C PRO A 31 -20.45 7.92 0.52
N VAL A 32 -19.23 7.41 0.32
CA VAL A 32 -18.18 7.38 1.34
C VAL A 32 -17.81 8.79 1.80
N VAL A 33 -17.62 9.71 0.85
CA VAL A 33 -17.35 11.12 1.15
C VAL A 33 -18.52 11.75 1.90
N ARG A 34 -19.75 11.46 1.50
CA ARG A 34 -20.96 11.98 2.16
C ARG A 34 -21.07 11.49 3.61
N ASP A 35 -20.77 10.22 3.86
CA ASP A 35 -20.82 9.64 5.20
C ASP A 35 -19.67 10.12 6.08
N VAL A 36 -18.46 10.28 5.51
CA VAL A 36 -17.35 10.94 6.20
C VAL A 36 -17.72 12.36 6.61
N LEU A 37 -18.34 13.15 5.72
CA LEU A 37 -18.77 14.52 6.01
C LEU A 37 -19.82 14.59 7.14
N LYS A 38 -20.73 13.61 7.26
CA LYS A 38 -21.70 13.55 8.36
C LYS A 38 -21.04 13.30 9.72
N VAL A 39 -19.95 12.52 9.74
CA VAL A 39 -19.20 12.18 10.97
C VAL A 39 -18.41 13.38 11.51
N LEU A 40 -18.05 14.34 10.65
CA LEU A 40 -17.23 15.51 11.04
C LEU A 40 -17.85 16.40 12.13
N GLY A 41 -19.17 16.37 12.30
CA GLY A 41 -19.88 17.20 13.28
C GLY A 41 -19.84 16.69 14.73
N HIS A 42 -19.26 15.53 15.02
CA HIS A 42 -19.27 14.94 16.35
C HIS A 42 -17.91 15.07 17.05
N ALA A 43 -17.92 15.33 18.37
CA ALA A 43 -16.74 15.20 19.20
C ALA A 43 -16.28 13.73 19.21
N GLY A 44 -15.06 13.46 18.77
CA GLY A 44 -14.56 12.09 18.63
C GLY A 44 -14.32 11.41 19.99
N ASP A 45 -14.80 10.17 20.15
CA ASP A 45 -14.41 9.33 21.30
C ASP A 45 -12.89 9.04 21.26
N PRO A 46 -12.12 9.37 22.31
CA PRO A 46 -10.68 9.11 22.35
C PRO A 46 -10.31 7.65 22.11
N GLY A 47 -11.15 6.69 22.52
CA GLY A 47 -10.92 5.27 22.28
C GLY A 47 -10.93 4.91 20.79
N ARG A 48 -11.83 5.54 20.03
CA ARG A 48 -11.98 5.39 18.57
C ARG A 48 -10.90 6.14 17.81
N ALA A 49 -10.57 7.36 18.25
CA ALA A 49 -9.51 8.16 17.66
C ALA A 49 -8.17 7.39 17.62
N GLY A 50 -7.79 6.75 18.75
CA GLY A 50 -6.57 5.93 18.78
C GLY A 50 -6.62 4.70 17.87
N ALA A 51 -7.76 4.00 17.80
CA ALA A 51 -7.93 2.84 16.92
C ALA A 51 -7.91 3.25 15.44
N GLY A 52 -8.52 4.39 15.11
CA GLY A 52 -8.48 4.99 13.78
C GLY A 52 -7.08 5.42 13.36
N LEU A 53 -6.33 6.07 14.24
CA LEU A 53 -4.93 6.42 14.00
C LEU A 53 -4.05 5.18 13.77
N ALA A 54 -4.27 4.12 14.55
CA ALA A 54 -3.59 2.85 14.36
C ALA A 54 -3.91 2.24 12.98
N LEU A 55 -5.19 2.24 12.58
CA LEU A 55 -5.61 1.76 11.27
C LEU A 55 -4.97 2.57 10.13
N LEU A 56 -5.01 3.90 10.21
CA LEU A 56 -4.38 4.80 9.22
C LEU A 56 -2.86 4.59 9.15
N GLY A 57 -2.20 4.41 10.30
CA GLY A 57 -0.77 4.11 10.36
C GLY A 57 -0.41 2.78 9.70
N LEU A 58 -1.20 1.72 9.95
CA LEU A 58 -1.03 0.42 9.30
C LEU A 58 -1.31 0.49 7.79
N LEU A 59 -2.36 1.20 7.38
CA LEU A 59 -2.67 1.42 5.96
C LEU A 59 -1.53 2.16 5.26
N TYR A 60 -0.98 3.19 5.89
CA TYR A 60 0.17 3.92 5.35
C TYR A 60 1.43 3.06 5.28
N ALA A 61 1.75 2.28 6.32
CA ALA A 61 2.87 1.33 6.30
C ALA A 61 2.70 0.26 5.21
N GLY A 62 1.48 -0.27 5.04
CA GLY A 62 1.13 -1.19 3.97
C GLY A 62 1.31 -0.57 2.59
N PHE A 63 0.82 0.65 2.40
CA PHE A 63 1.01 1.44 1.18
C PHE A 63 2.50 1.63 0.83
N LEU A 64 3.33 2.04 1.79
CA LEU A 64 4.77 2.17 1.57
C LEU A 64 5.45 0.84 1.26
N THR A 65 5.00 -0.24 1.91
CA THR A 65 5.50 -1.59 1.65
C THR A 65 5.19 -2.03 0.23
N LEU A 66 3.96 -1.80 -0.24
CA LEU A 66 3.55 -2.09 -1.62
C LEU A 66 4.36 -1.26 -2.61
N ALA A 67 4.51 0.04 -2.37
CA ALA A 67 5.33 0.92 -3.20
C ALA A 67 6.78 0.41 -3.30
N ARG A 68 7.38 0.01 -2.17
CA ARG A 68 8.73 -0.54 -2.11
C ARG A 68 8.86 -1.88 -2.85
N VAL A 69 7.92 -2.80 -2.67
CA VAL A 69 7.98 -4.15 -3.27
C VAL A 69 7.74 -4.12 -4.77
N HIS A 70 6.75 -3.36 -5.23
CA HIS A 70 6.41 -3.29 -6.64
C HIS A 70 7.29 -2.33 -7.42
N GLY A 71 7.97 -1.39 -6.74
CA GLY A 71 8.72 -0.31 -7.36
C GLY A 71 7.73 0.79 -7.76
N PRO A 72 7.80 2.00 -7.16
CA PRO A 72 6.81 3.05 -7.41
C PRO A 72 6.81 3.53 -8.87
N LEU A 73 7.90 3.29 -9.61
CA LEU A 73 7.97 3.54 -11.04
C LEU A 73 8.00 2.21 -11.79
N SER A 74 6.88 1.91 -12.45
CA SER A 74 6.77 0.87 -13.46
C SER A 74 6.45 1.49 -14.82
N VAL A 75 6.99 0.90 -15.88
CA VAL A 75 6.69 1.22 -17.27
C VAL A 75 6.00 0.02 -17.92
N SER A 76 5.29 0.25 -19.03
CA SER A 76 4.73 -0.88 -19.78
C SER A 76 5.86 -1.81 -20.23
N ALA A 77 5.58 -3.11 -20.37
CA ALA A 77 6.59 -4.07 -20.82
C ALA A 77 7.20 -3.68 -22.18
N ALA A 78 6.36 -3.11 -23.06
CA ALA A 78 6.78 -2.55 -24.34
C ALA A 78 7.74 -1.37 -24.15
N ASP A 79 7.40 -0.37 -23.35
CA ASP A 79 8.30 0.77 -23.09
C ASP A 79 9.60 0.32 -22.41
N ALA A 80 9.55 -0.70 -21.56
CA ALA A 80 10.70 -1.18 -20.82
C ALA A 80 11.75 -1.87 -21.72
N SER A 81 11.34 -2.60 -22.75
CA SER A 81 12.26 -3.19 -23.74
C SER A 81 12.96 -2.12 -24.58
N TRP A 82 12.25 -1.04 -24.93
CA TRP A 82 12.86 0.13 -25.60
C TRP A 82 13.85 0.89 -24.71
N VAL A 83 13.54 1.03 -23.41
CA VAL A 83 14.40 1.71 -22.42
C VAL A 83 15.72 0.97 -22.20
N LEU A 84 15.73 -0.36 -22.35
CA LEU A 84 16.96 -1.14 -22.26
C LEU A 84 17.92 -0.91 -23.43
N LEU A 85 17.37 -0.74 -24.62
CA LEU A 85 18.13 -0.79 -25.87
C LEU A 85 18.53 0.61 -26.36
N SER A 86 17.92 1.68 -25.84
CA SER A 86 18.13 3.03 -26.35
C SER A 86 18.77 3.97 -25.32
N PRO A 87 19.74 4.82 -25.72
CA PRO A 87 20.34 5.84 -24.86
C PRO A 87 19.41 7.06 -24.71
N LEU A 88 18.14 6.84 -24.36
CA LEU A 88 17.16 7.91 -24.20
C LEU A 88 17.29 8.60 -22.83
N PRO A 89 17.01 9.91 -22.76
CA PRO A 89 16.95 10.64 -21.49
C PRO A 89 15.79 10.09 -20.63
N ARG A 90 16.15 9.29 -19.62
CA ARG A 90 15.20 8.57 -18.73
C ARG A 90 14.14 9.47 -18.09
N ARG A 91 14.46 10.74 -17.80
CA ARG A 91 13.50 11.72 -17.28
C ARG A 91 12.27 11.92 -18.16
N ARG A 92 12.45 11.91 -19.49
CA ARG A 92 11.32 12.13 -20.42
C ARG A 92 10.40 10.91 -20.45
N VAL A 93 10.97 9.72 -20.43
CA VAL A 93 10.23 8.45 -20.43
C VAL A 93 9.47 8.25 -19.11
N LEU A 94 10.13 8.54 -17.99
CA LEU A 94 9.55 8.37 -16.65
C LEU A 94 8.57 9.48 -16.24
N ARG A 95 8.43 10.55 -17.04
CA ARG A 95 7.53 11.67 -16.71
C ARG A 95 6.08 11.23 -16.54
N ARG A 96 5.56 10.41 -17.48
CA ARG A 96 4.16 9.94 -17.43
C ARG A 96 3.91 9.03 -16.22
N PRO A 97 4.69 7.96 -15.96
CA PRO A 97 4.48 7.15 -14.76
C PRO A 97 4.69 7.95 -13.47
N ALA A 98 5.62 8.91 -13.44
CA ALA A 98 5.77 9.80 -12.27
C ALA A 98 4.54 10.69 -12.04
N LEU A 99 3.87 11.16 -13.09
CA LEU A 99 2.61 11.91 -12.97
C LEU A 99 1.45 11.03 -12.50
N VAL A 100 1.35 9.80 -13.00
CA VAL A 100 0.37 8.82 -12.51
C VAL A 100 0.61 8.52 -11.02
N LEU A 101 1.86 8.29 -10.65
CA LEU A 101 2.27 8.06 -9.27
C LEU A 101 1.93 9.26 -8.37
N LEU A 102 2.15 10.49 -8.86
CA LEU A 102 1.75 11.70 -8.16
C LEU A 102 0.22 11.76 -7.98
N GLY A 103 -0.56 11.44 -9.02
CA GLY A 103 -2.02 11.36 -8.94
C GLY A 103 -2.49 10.34 -7.91
N VAL A 104 -1.90 9.14 -7.89
CA VAL A 104 -2.17 8.11 -6.88
C VAL A 104 -1.80 8.61 -5.47
N GLY A 105 -0.64 9.27 -5.34
CA GLY A 105 -0.22 9.88 -4.08
C GLY A 105 -1.19 10.94 -3.59
N VAL A 106 -1.66 11.82 -4.46
CA VAL A 106 -2.66 12.85 -4.14
C VAL A 106 -3.97 12.21 -3.71
N ALA A 107 -4.50 11.26 -4.48
CA ALA A 107 -5.75 10.56 -4.14
C ALA A 107 -5.65 9.82 -2.79
N GLY A 108 -4.57 9.07 -2.57
CA GLY A 108 -4.31 8.40 -1.29
C GLY A 108 -4.12 9.38 -0.14
N GLY A 109 -3.50 10.54 -0.40
CA GLY A 109 -3.28 11.58 0.60
C GLY A 109 -4.55 12.30 1.02
N LEU A 110 -5.45 12.56 0.07
CA LEU A 110 -6.80 13.04 0.37
C LEU A 110 -7.58 12.03 1.20
N ALA A 111 -7.55 10.74 0.82
CA ALA A 111 -8.20 9.67 1.58
C ALA A 111 -7.65 9.55 3.01
N LEU A 112 -6.31 9.59 3.18
CA LEU A 112 -5.68 9.59 4.51
C LEU A 112 -6.01 10.84 5.32
N GLY A 113 -6.03 12.03 4.70
CA GLY A 113 -6.36 13.28 5.37
C GLY A 113 -7.81 13.34 5.83
N LEU A 114 -8.75 12.90 4.97
CA LEU A 114 -10.16 12.77 5.32
C LEU A 114 -10.37 11.70 6.40
N GLY A 115 -9.69 10.57 6.30
CA GLY A 115 -9.70 9.52 7.33
C GLY A 115 -9.18 10.06 8.67
N LEU A 116 -8.07 10.79 8.67
CA LEU A 116 -7.52 11.42 9.87
C LEU A 116 -8.55 12.37 10.50
N LEU A 117 -9.16 13.23 9.70
CA LEU A 117 -10.16 14.17 10.16
C LEU A 117 -11.40 13.44 10.74
N ALA A 118 -11.86 12.37 10.08
CA ALA A 118 -12.96 11.54 10.57
C ALA A 118 -12.63 10.86 11.91
N THR A 119 -11.39 10.41 12.09
CA THR A 119 -10.96 9.76 13.34
C THR A 119 -10.80 10.72 14.51
N LEU A 120 -10.38 11.95 14.24
CA LEU A 120 -10.13 12.94 15.29
C LEU A 120 -11.36 13.80 15.61
N GLY A 121 -12.31 13.89 14.67
CA GLY A 121 -13.43 14.83 14.74
C GLY A 121 -13.00 16.28 14.51
N ALA A 122 -13.99 17.15 14.28
CA ALA A 122 -13.76 18.58 14.07
C ALA A 122 -14.77 19.44 14.85
N PRO A 123 -14.75 19.39 16.20
CA PRO A 123 -15.71 20.12 17.02
C PRO A 123 -15.60 21.65 16.84
N ASP A 124 -14.38 22.17 16.63
CA ASP A 124 -14.11 23.60 16.42
C ASP A 124 -13.10 23.83 15.29
N GLN A 125 -13.22 24.95 14.57
CA GLN A 125 -12.32 25.38 13.48
C GLN A 125 -12.19 24.35 12.33
N GLY A 126 -13.33 23.79 11.89
CA GLY A 126 -13.37 22.70 10.91
C GLY A 126 -12.56 22.94 9.62
N VAL A 127 -12.57 24.17 9.10
CA VAL A 127 -11.79 24.52 7.89
C VAL A 127 -10.29 24.41 8.12
N LEU A 128 -9.78 24.91 9.25
CA LEU A 128 -8.35 24.87 9.57
C LEU A 128 -7.90 23.43 9.85
N ARG A 129 -8.68 22.66 10.60
CA ARG A 129 -8.41 21.24 10.85
C ARG A 129 -8.44 20.42 9.57
N LEU A 130 -9.39 20.69 8.66
CA LEU A 130 -9.43 20.07 7.34
C LEU A 130 -8.17 20.41 6.54
N ALA A 131 -7.77 21.68 6.48
CA ALA A 131 -6.55 22.09 5.78
C ALA A 131 -5.30 21.38 6.33
N VAL A 132 -5.16 21.30 7.66
CA VAL A 132 -4.06 20.61 8.33
C VAL A 132 -4.08 19.10 8.02
N ALA A 133 -5.23 18.44 8.14
CA ALA A 133 -5.36 17.02 7.90
C ALA A 133 -5.09 16.65 6.43
N LEU A 134 -5.61 17.43 5.48
CA LEU A 134 -5.34 17.24 4.05
C LEU A 134 -3.86 17.49 3.72
N THR A 135 -3.27 18.55 4.26
CA THR A 135 -1.84 18.86 4.04
C THR A 135 -0.97 17.73 4.58
N PHE A 136 -1.27 17.23 5.78
CA PHE A 136 -0.55 16.12 6.39
C PHE A 136 -0.71 14.83 5.58
N GLY A 137 -1.93 14.46 5.19
CA GLY A 137 -2.22 13.29 4.36
C GLY A 137 -1.49 13.32 3.02
N LEU A 138 -1.59 14.45 2.30
CA LEU A 138 -0.87 14.67 1.04
C LEU A 138 0.66 14.60 1.22
N SER A 139 1.17 15.22 2.28
CA SER A 139 2.61 15.21 2.56
C SER A 139 3.11 13.79 2.83
N MET A 140 2.37 13.01 3.62
CA MET A 140 2.72 11.64 3.95
C MET A 140 2.74 10.74 2.71
N THR A 141 1.70 10.77 1.86
CA THR A 141 1.63 9.90 0.69
C THR A 141 2.59 10.31 -0.42
N VAL A 142 2.61 11.60 -0.79
CA VAL A 142 3.49 12.10 -1.86
C VAL A 142 4.95 12.02 -1.42
N GLY A 143 5.26 12.41 -0.18
CA GLY A 143 6.60 12.30 0.39
C GLY A 143 7.04 10.85 0.53
N GLY A 144 6.15 9.99 1.01
CA GLY A 144 6.38 8.54 1.09
C GLY A 144 6.69 7.89 -0.24
N LEU A 145 5.92 8.22 -1.29
CA LEU A 145 6.20 7.77 -2.66
C LEU A 145 7.51 8.33 -3.20
N ALA A 146 7.84 9.59 -2.93
CA ALA A 146 9.12 10.17 -3.32
C ALA A 146 10.30 9.44 -2.65
N VAL A 147 10.18 9.09 -1.36
CA VAL A 147 11.17 8.27 -0.65
C VAL A 147 11.22 6.84 -1.20
N ALA A 148 10.09 6.26 -1.60
CA ALA A 148 10.08 4.98 -2.32
C ALA A 148 10.84 5.03 -3.64
N VAL A 149 10.69 6.12 -4.41
CA VAL A 149 11.45 6.33 -5.66
C VAL A 149 12.95 6.44 -5.35
N LEU A 150 13.31 7.12 -4.25
CA LEU A 150 14.71 7.18 -3.80
C LEU A 150 15.25 5.81 -3.38
N GLY A 151 14.43 4.97 -2.73
CA GLY A 151 14.76 3.60 -2.38
C GLY A 151 15.02 2.73 -3.61
N GLN A 152 14.21 2.89 -4.66
CA GLN A 152 14.44 2.22 -5.95
C GLN A 152 15.75 2.69 -6.62
N ALA A 153 16.18 3.93 -6.38
CA ALA A 153 17.42 4.47 -6.94
C ALA A 153 18.68 4.15 -6.11
N SER A 154 18.55 3.68 -4.86
CA SER A 154 19.69 3.53 -3.94
C SER A 154 19.38 2.61 -2.75
N ALA A 155 20.27 1.65 -2.52
CA ALA A 155 20.17 0.70 -1.39
C ALA A 155 20.15 1.38 -0.01
N SER A 156 20.86 2.51 0.18
CA SER A 156 20.85 3.23 1.46
C SER A 156 19.48 3.84 1.76
N TRP A 157 18.80 4.36 0.72
CA TRP A 157 17.44 4.87 0.84
C TRP A 157 16.43 3.75 1.02
N ASP A 158 16.64 2.59 0.39
CA ASP A 158 15.80 1.40 0.62
C ASP A 158 15.86 0.91 2.07
N GLY A 159 17.06 0.88 2.67
CA GLY A 159 17.23 0.57 4.09
C GLY A 159 16.53 1.57 5.03
N ARG A 160 16.63 2.87 4.72
CA ARG A 160 15.93 3.94 5.46
C ARG A 160 14.41 3.86 5.31
N LEU A 161 13.91 3.56 4.11
CA LEU A 161 12.48 3.35 3.89
C LEU A 161 11.97 2.13 4.66
N ARG A 162 12.72 1.03 4.63
CA ARG A 162 12.37 -0.18 5.38
C ARG A 162 12.30 0.08 6.89
N THR A 163 13.27 0.80 7.44
CA THR A 163 13.27 1.17 8.86
C THR A 163 12.09 2.09 9.18
N ALA A 164 11.80 3.09 8.35
CA ALA A 164 10.63 3.95 8.50
C ALA A 164 9.31 3.16 8.49
N ILE A 165 9.14 2.21 7.56
CA ILE A 165 7.97 1.32 7.49
C ILE A 165 7.80 0.54 8.80
N VAL A 166 8.89 -0.04 9.32
CA VAL A 166 8.86 -0.81 10.58
C VAL A 166 8.49 0.09 11.76
N VAL A 167 9.06 1.28 11.85
CA VAL A 167 8.77 2.25 12.92
C VAL A 167 7.32 2.70 12.87
N VAL A 168 6.79 3.05 11.70
CA VAL A 168 5.39 3.43 11.52
C VAL A 168 4.46 2.28 11.90
N ALA A 169 4.75 1.07 11.43
CA ALA A 169 3.95 -0.11 11.77
C ALA A 169 3.97 -0.41 13.28
N ALA A 170 5.14 -0.32 13.93
CA ALA A 170 5.26 -0.51 15.37
C ALA A 170 4.50 0.57 16.15
N ALA A 171 4.64 1.84 15.77
CA ALA A 171 3.89 2.94 16.37
C ALA A 171 2.37 2.75 16.22
N ALA A 172 1.92 2.27 15.06
CA ALA A 172 0.51 1.97 14.83
C ALA A 172 0.00 0.81 15.70
N VAL A 173 0.81 -0.25 15.88
CA VAL A 173 0.47 -1.35 16.79
C VAL A 173 0.41 -0.87 18.23
N VAL A 174 1.35 -0.03 18.67
CA VAL A 174 1.31 0.58 20.00
C VAL A 174 0.04 1.42 20.15
N ALA A 175 -0.28 2.27 19.17
CA ALA A 175 -1.52 3.06 19.17
C ALA A 175 -2.79 2.19 19.21
N ALA A 176 -2.79 1.01 18.58
CA ALA A 176 -3.90 0.07 18.66
C ALA A 176 -4.09 -0.51 20.07
N VAL A 177 -2.99 -0.80 20.77
CA VAL A 177 -3.00 -1.34 22.14
C VAL A 177 -3.38 -0.26 23.15
N VAL A 178 -2.77 0.91 23.07
CA VAL A 178 -3.01 2.06 23.97
C VAL A 178 -3.90 3.12 23.32
N SER A 179 -5.01 2.70 22.70
CA SER A 179 -5.83 3.57 21.85
C SER A 179 -6.41 4.78 22.59
N ARG A 180 -6.95 4.58 23.80
CA ARG A 180 -7.52 5.68 24.60
C ARG A 180 -6.52 6.79 24.95
N PRO A 181 -5.35 6.52 25.56
CA PRO A 181 -4.41 7.59 25.89
C PRO A 181 -3.83 8.26 24.64
N VAL A 182 -3.57 7.51 23.56
CA VAL A 182 -3.12 8.10 22.29
C VAL A 182 -4.18 9.02 21.70
N GLY A 183 -5.44 8.59 21.68
CA GLY A 183 -6.55 9.43 21.22
C GLY A 183 -6.68 10.73 22.01
N ARG A 184 -6.60 10.67 23.35
CA ARG A 184 -6.64 11.86 24.21
C ARG A 184 -5.46 12.80 23.94
N ALA A 185 -4.25 12.24 23.83
CA ALA A 185 -3.04 13.02 23.59
C ALA A 185 -3.13 13.78 22.26
N VAL A 186 -3.59 13.12 21.20
CA VAL A 186 -3.70 13.75 19.87
C VAL A 186 -4.84 14.76 19.81
N GLN A 187 -5.98 14.49 20.47
CA GLN A 187 -7.08 15.44 20.55
C GLN A 187 -6.73 16.71 21.34
N GLY A 188 -5.82 16.62 22.30
CA GLY A 188 -5.30 17.76 23.06
C GLY A 188 -4.26 18.61 22.32
N VAL A 189 -3.82 18.21 21.13
CA VAL A 189 -2.84 19.00 20.36
C VAL A 189 -3.50 20.27 19.82
N PRO A 190 -2.95 21.47 20.11
CA PRO A 190 -3.48 22.71 19.57
C PRO A 190 -3.34 22.75 18.05
N VAL A 191 -4.33 23.35 17.37
CA VAL A 191 -4.35 23.40 15.89
C VAL A 191 -3.12 24.10 15.31
N SER A 192 -2.54 25.07 16.03
CA SER A 192 -1.28 25.73 15.66
C SER A 192 -0.09 24.74 15.62
N GLY A 193 0.00 23.85 16.61
CA GLY A 193 1.03 22.80 16.66
C GLY A 193 0.86 21.77 15.55
N ALA A 194 -0.39 21.35 15.30
CA ALA A 194 -0.71 20.45 14.19
C ALA A 194 -0.42 21.10 12.82
N GLY A 195 -0.70 22.40 12.68
CA GLY A 195 -0.38 23.19 11.49
C GLY A 195 1.13 23.31 11.24
N ALA A 196 1.91 23.57 12.28
CA ALA A 196 3.38 23.60 12.18
C ALA A 196 3.95 22.25 11.74
N ALA A 197 3.44 21.14 12.31
CA ALA A 197 3.84 19.79 11.91
C ALA A 197 3.47 19.50 10.44
N ALA A 198 2.24 19.85 10.02
CA ALA A 198 1.82 19.68 8.63
C ALA A 198 2.66 20.51 7.65
N ALA A 199 3.01 21.74 8.00
CA ALA A 199 3.89 22.60 7.21
C ALA A 199 5.30 22.01 7.10
N ALA A 200 5.87 21.52 8.21
CA ALA A 200 7.18 20.87 8.20
C ALA A 200 7.18 19.60 7.32
N CYS A 201 6.12 18.78 7.40
CA CYS A 201 5.92 17.64 6.52
C CYS A 201 5.83 18.06 5.05
N ALA A 202 5.10 19.13 4.73
CA ALA A 202 4.98 19.63 3.36
C ALA A 202 6.34 20.07 2.80
N VAL A 203 7.14 20.80 3.58
CA VAL A 203 8.50 21.20 3.19
C VAL A 203 9.39 19.98 2.96
N ALA A 204 9.36 19.00 3.87
CA ALA A 204 10.12 17.75 3.73
C ALA A 204 9.70 16.97 2.47
N THR A 205 8.41 16.95 2.15
CA THR A 205 7.87 16.32 0.95
C THR A 205 8.34 17.02 -0.33
N VAL A 206 8.33 18.35 -0.36
CA VAL A 206 8.87 19.11 -1.50
C VAL A 206 10.36 18.80 -1.70
N ALA A 207 11.14 18.74 -0.62
CA ALA A 207 12.55 18.36 -0.68
C ALA A 207 12.75 16.93 -1.19
N ALA A 208 11.96 15.97 -0.69
CA ALA A 208 11.98 14.58 -1.12
C ALA A 208 11.62 14.43 -2.61
N VAL A 209 10.61 15.14 -3.10
CA VAL A 209 10.21 15.14 -4.52
C VAL A 209 11.29 15.74 -5.40
N ARG A 210 11.91 16.85 -5.00
CA ARG A 210 13.05 17.45 -5.71
C ARG A 210 14.23 16.48 -5.79
N LEU A 211 14.55 15.82 -4.68
CA LEU A 211 15.62 14.83 -4.62
C LEU A 211 15.30 13.62 -5.49
N ALA A 212 14.10 13.05 -5.40
CA ALA A 212 13.64 11.94 -6.22
C ALA A 212 13.75 12.28 -7.71
N ARG A 213 13.28 13.46 -8.11
CA ARG A 213 13.38 13.95 -9.49
C ARG A 213 14.82 14.05 -9.98
N SER A 214 15.75 14.51 -9.15
CA SER A 214 17.18 14.58 -9.49
C SER A 214 17.84 13.21 -9.64
N ARG A 215 17.27 12.17 -9.00
CA ARG A 215 17.81 10.81 -8.97
C ARG A 215 17.15 9.85 -9.95
N LEU A 216 16.11 10.27 -10.67
CA LEU A 216 15.42 9.46 -11.69
C LEU A 216 16.38 8.87 -12.74
N GLU A 217 17.44 9.59 -13.11
CA GLU A 217 18.43 9.12 -14.10
C GLU A 217 19.30 7.97 -13.57
N ARG A 218 19.43 7.84 -12.25
CA ARG A 218 20.27 6.82 -11.61
C ARG A 218 19.57 5.48 -11.40
N ILE A 219 18.25 5.41 -11.63
CA ILE A 219 17.52 4.15 -11.51
C ILE A 219 17.99 3.19 -12.62
N HIS A 220 18.47 2.00 -12.24
CA HIS A 220 18.95 1.03 -13.21
C HIS A 220 17.79 0.46 -14.04
N ALA A 221 18.03 0.21 -15.33
CA ALA A 221 17.02 -0.33 -16.24
C ALA A 221 16.51 -1.72 -15.78
N ARG A 222 17.41 -2.51 -15.17
CA ARG A 222 17.06 -3.79 -14.55
C ARG A 222 15.99 -3.64 -13.47
N ASP A 223 16.17 -2.69 -12.55
CA ASP A 223 15.22 -2.48 -11.45
C ASP A 223 13.85 -2.02 -11.97
N LEU A 224 13.84 -1.21 -13.03
CA LEU A 224 12.62 -0.81 -13.73
C LEU A 224 11.91 -2.00 -14.40
N LEU A 225 12.63 -2.89 -15.08
CA LEU A 225 12.02 -4.10 -15.68
C LEU A 225 11.47 -5.05 -14.63
N GLU A 226 12.24 -5.28 -13.57
CA GLU A 226 11.80 -6.16 -12.48
C GLU A 226 10.55 -5.58 -11.79
N ALA A 227 10.50 -4.25 -11.59
CA ALA A 227 9.29 -3.57 -11.11
C ALA A 227 8.11 -3.71 -12.08
N SER A 228 8.32 -3.41 -13.37
CA SER A 228 7.31 -3.49 -14.42
C SER A 228 6.73 -4.89 -14.60
N THR A 229 7.57 -5.92 -14.57
CA THR A 229 7.12 -7.32 -14.67
C THR A 229 6.30 -7.74 -13.44
N ARG A 230 6.69 -7.30 -12.23
CA ARG A 230 5.88 -7.52 -11.02
C ARG A 230 4.52 -6.84 -11.12
N VAL A 231 4.50 -5.55 -11.48
CA VAL A 231 3.25 -4.78 -11.62
C VAL A 231 2.36 -5.37 -12.72
N ASN A 232 2.92 -5.78 -13.86
CA ASN A 232 2.15 -6.39 -14.94
C ASN A 232 1.47 -7.69 -14.50
N ARG A 233 2.19 -8.57 -13.78
CA ARG A 233 1.59 -9.80 -13.25
C ARG A 233 0.46 -9.52 -12.27
N VAL A 234 0.64 -8.51 -11.40
CA VAL A 234 -0.41 -8.09 -10.47
C VAL A 234 -1.62 -7.53 -11.21
N ALA A 235 -1.39 -6.65 -12.19
CA ALA A 235 -2.45 -6.06 -12.99
C ALA A 235 -3.23 -7.14 -13.76
N THR A 236 -2.54 -8.05 -14.46
CA THR A 236 -3.19 -9.16 -15.19
C THR A 236 -4.03 -10.03 -14.26
N ALA A 237 -3.47 -10.46 -13.12
CA ALA A 237 -4.22 -11.29 -12.18
C ALA A 237 -5.42 -10.54 -11.57
N THR A 238 -5.31 -9.22 -11.35
CA THR A 238 -6.42 -8.39 -10.87
C THR A 238 -7.51 -8.24 -11.92
N THR A 239 -7.15 -7.96 -13.18
CA THR A 239 -8.11 -7.82 -14.29
C THR A 239 -8.86 -9.12 -14.57
N LEU A 240 -8.19 -10.26 -14.41
CA LEU A 240 -8.80 -11.59 -14.55
C LEU A 240 -9.56 -12.03 -13.29
N LEU A 241 -9.53 -11.22 -12.22
CA LEU A 241 -10.07 -11.57 -10.91
C LEU A 241 -9.57 -12.95 -10.42
N ASP A 242 -8.29 -13.25 -10.69
CA ASP A 242 -7.62 -14.48 -10.31
C ASP A 242 -6.72 -14.25 -9.08
N PRO A 243 -7.27 -14.33 -7.85
CA PRO A 243 -6.48 -14.21 -6.62
C PRO A 243 -5.47 -15.36 -6.48
N GLY A 244 -5.68 -16.50 -7.14
CA GLY A 244 -4.75 -17.62 -7.16
C GLY A 244 -3.44 -17.24 -7.84
N ALA A 245 -3.52 -16.63 -9.02
CA ALA A 245 -2.36 -16.14 -9.76
C ALA A 245 -1.53 -15.08 -9.00
N LEU A 246 -2.19 -14.19 -8.24
CA LEU A 246 -1.49 -13.24 -7.36
C LEU A 246 -0.69 -13.96 -6.29
N THR A 247 -1.32 -14.89 -5.59
CA THR A 247 -0.71 -15.66 -4.51
C THR A 247 0.48 -16.46 -5.02
N TRP A 248 0.34 -17.07 -6.21
CA TRP A 248 1.39 -17.84 -6.87
C TRP A 248 2.56 -16.98 -7.31
N THR A 249 2.31 -15.82 -7.91
CA THR A 249 3.35 -14.89 -8.35
C THR A 249 4.23 -14.43 -7.18
N ILE A 250 3.62 -14.12 -6.04
CA ILE A 250 4.34 -13.69 -4.83
C ILE A 250 5.11 -14.88 -4.22
N GLU A 251 4.55 -16.08 -4.26
CA GLU A 251 5.21 -17.29 -3.77
C GLU A 251 6.44 -17.66 -4.61
N ASP A 252 6.29 -17.69 -5.92
CA ASP A 252 7.36 -18.00 -6.87
C ASP A 252 8.51 -16.98 -6.78
N ALA A 253 8.20 -15.69 -6.69
CA ALA A 253 9.21 -14.64 -6.46
C ALA A 253 9.97 -14.85 -5.13
N HIS A 254 9.26 -15.21 -4.05
CA HIS A 254 9.87 -15.48 -2.76
C HIS A 254 10.86 -16.65 -2.84
N TRP A 255 10.44 -17.78 -3.40
CA TRP A 255 11.27 -18.97 -3.48
C TRP A 255 12.45 -18.81 -4.44
N ARG A 256 12.28 -18.12 -5.57
CA ARG A 256 13.41 -17.79 -6.46
C ARG A 256 14.48 -16.97 -5.77
N SER A 257 14.08 -15.97 -4.98
CA SER A 257 15.02 -15.12 -4.21
C SER A 257 15.78 -15.91 -3.15
N ARG A 258 15.17 -17.00 -2.64
CA ARG A 258 15.70 -17.79 -1.52
C ARG A 258 16.38 -19.09 -1.95
N SER A 259 16.21 -19.49 -3.20
CA SER A 259 16.67 -20.77 -3.78
C SER A 259 18.12 -21.13 -3.40
N ARG A 260 19.04 -20.15 -3.44
CA ARG A 260 20.45 -20.33 -3.06
C ARG A 260 20.70 -20.63 -1.57
N SER A 261 19.73 -20.38 -0.70
CA SER A 261 19.85 -20.56 0.76
C SER A 261 19.00 -21.72 1.31
N LEU A 262 18.26 -22.42 0.44
CA LEU A 262 17.42 -23.53 0.88
C LEU A 262 18.29 -24.78 1.02
N ARG A 263 18.59 -25.16 2.26
CA ARG A 263 19.10 -26.50 2.55
C ARG A 263 17.94 -27.51 2.47
N SER A 264 18.12 -28.57 1.69
CA SER A 264 17.27 -29.74 1.77
C SER A 264 17.47 -30.37 3.15
N ARG A 265 16.36 -30.67 3.83
CA ARG A 265 16.36 -31.51 5.04
C ARG A 265 15.49 -32.71 4.73
N ARG A 266 15.89 -33.87 5.25
CA ARG A 266 15.06 -35.09 5.17
C ARG A 266 13.69 -34.78 5.77
N TRP A 267 12.66 -35.21 5.05
CA TRP A 267 11.28 -35.08 5.49
C TRP A 267 11.01 -36.04 6.66
N PRO A 268 10.25 -35.60 7.67
CA PRO A 268 9.77 -36.52 8.69
C PRO A 268 8.74 -37.48 8.06
N SER A 269 8.77 -38.74 8.50
CA SER A 269 7.74 -39.73 8.14
C SER A 269 6.46 -39.42 8.92
N LEU A 270 5.51 -38.74 8.27
CA LEU A 270 4.20 -38.43 8.82
C LEU A 270 3.12 -39.15 8.02
N PRO A 271 1.99 -39.55 8.64
CA PRO A 271 0.83 -40.05 7.90
C PRO A 271 0.36 -39.03 6.86
N ALA A 272 -0.19 -39.49 5.74
CA ALA A 272 -0.51 -38.65 4.57
C ALA A 272 -1.32 -37.39 4.92
N ALA A 273 -2.34 -37.51 5.78
CA ALA A 273 -3.16 -36.37 6.22
C ALA A 273 -2.34 -35.29 6.98
N PHE A 274 -1.33 -35.70 7.75
CA PHE A 274 -0.45 -34.79 8.49
C PHE A 274 0.73 -34.29 7.66
N ALA A 275 1.10 -34.98 6.58
CA ALA A 275 2.18 -34.56 5.69
C ALA A 275 1.85 -33.21 5.01
N VAL A 276 0.61 -33.03 4.56
CA VAL A 276 0.14 -31.77 3.94
C VAL A 276 0.10 -30.63 4.96
N ALA A 277 -0.45 -30.88 6.15
CA ALA A 277 -0.47 -29.89 7.23
C ALA A 277 0.95 -29.50 7.69
N TRP A 278 1.86 -30.47 7.76
CA TRP A 278 3.27 -30.22 8.09
C TRP A 278 3.99 -29.41 7.02
N GLN A 279 3.72 -29.68 5.73
CA GLN A 279 4.24 -28.88 4.62
C GLN A 279 3.80 -27.42 4.75
N ASP A 280 2.52 -27.18 5.03
CA ASP A 280 2.00 -25.83 5.24
C ASP A 280 2.62 -25.15 6.48
N TRP A 281 2.83 -25.90 7.56
CA TRP A 281 3.49 -25.41 8.77
C TRP A 281 4.95 -25.00 8.52
N VAL A 282 5.72 -25.83 7.81
CA VAL A 282 7.11 -25.52 7.45
C VAL A 282 7.16 -24.32 6.48
N ARG A 283 6.22 -24.23 5.53
CA ARG A 283 6.11 -23.06 4.63
C ARG A 283 5.78 -21.79 5.42
N LEU A 284 4.89 -21.84 6.41
CA LEU A 284 4.57 -20.73 7.30
C LEU A 284 5.78 -20.29 8.13
N GLY A 285 6.49 -21.24 8.76
CA GLY A 285 7.68 -20.95 9.57
C GLY A 285 8.84 -20.35 8.76
N ARG A 286 9.00 -20.76 7.50
CA ARG A 286 10.01 -20.19 6.58
C ARG A 286 9.60 -18.83 6.03
N ARG A 287 8.31 -18.47 6.11
CA ARG A 287 7.72 -17.25 5.53
C ARG A 287 7.10 -16.38 6.62
N LYS A 288 7.95 -15.79 7.48
CA LYS A 288 7.54 -14.81 8.52
C LYS A 288 6.63 -13.69 8.00
N GLY A 289 6.78 -13.30 6.73
CA GLY A 289 5.89 -12.33 6.08
C GLY A 289 4.45 -12.82 5.90
N ARG A 290 4.23 -14.13 5.69
CA ARG A 290 2.88 -14.72 5.61
C ARG A 290 2.18 -14.66 6.97
N LEU A 291 2.92 -14.89 8.06
CA LEU A 291 2.39 -14.70 9.41
C LEU A 291 1.96 -13.25 9.65
N ALA A 292 2.78 -12.28 9.23
CA ALA A 292 2.41 -10.87 9.34
C ALA A 292 1.14 -10.53 8.53
N VAL A 293 0.98 -11.10 7.33
CA VAL A 293 -0.24 -10.96 6.53
C VAL A 293 -1.43 -11.59 7.24
N LEU A 294 -1.32 -12.80 7.78
CA LEU A 294 -2.41 -13.45 8.52
C LEU A 294 -2.83 -12.66 9.76
N VAL A 295 -1.85 -12.16 10.53
CA VAL A 295 -2.10 -11.28 11.67
C VAL A 295 -2.77 -9.98 11.22
N ALA A 296 -2.34 -9.38 10.11
CA ALA A 296 -2.96 -8.19 9.56
C ALA A 296 -4.40 -8.47 9.06
N SER A 297 -4.65 -9.63 8.44
CA SER A 297 -5.97 -10.02 7.95
C SER A 297 -6.99 -10.21 9.06
N ALA A 298 -6.57 -10.63 10.27
CA ALA A 298 -7.44 -10.67 11.44
C ALA A 298 -7.47 -9.33 12.20
N GLY A 299 -6.33 -8.66 12.32
CA GLY A 299 -6.17 -7.45 13.14
C GLY A 299 -6.76 -6.19 12.51
N LEU A 300 -6.63 -5.99 11.18
CA LEU A 300 -7.17 -4.82 10.50
C LEU A 300 -8.70 -4.75 10.59
N PRO A 301 -9.46 -5.83 10.35
CA PRO A 301 -10.90 -5.80 10.52
C PRO A 301 -11.31 -5.59 11.98
N ALA A 302 -10.58 -6.14 12.96
CA ALA A 302 -10.83 -5.89 14.38
C ALA A 302 -10.55 -4.42 14.77
N LEU A 303 -9.56 -3.77 14.17
CA LEU A 303 -9.30 -2.34 14.37
C LEU A 303 -10.34 -1.46 13.69
N ALA A 304 -10.75 -1.80 12.47
CA ALA A 304 -11.85 -1.14 11.76
C ALA A 304 -13.15 -1.24 12.58
N ALA A 305 -13.44 -2.42 13.11
CA ALA A 305 -14.53 -2.69 14.03
C ALA A 305 -14.51 -1.77 15.27
N ARG A 306 -13.33 -1.52 15.85
CA ARG A 306 -13.16 -0.60 17.00
C ARG A 306 -13.24 0.88 16.63
N ALA A 307 -13.04 1.21 15.35
CA ALA A 307 -13.10 2.57 14.83
C ALA A 307 -14.51 2.97 14.35
N MET A 308 -15.41 2.00 14.11
CA MET A 308 -16.76 2.19 13.58
C MET A 308 -17.86 1.95 14.62
N ASP A 309 -19.02 2.56 14.41
CA ASP A 309 -20.25 2.28 15.17
C ASP A 309 -21.14 1.22 14.48
N GLY A 310 -21.92 0.46 15.28
CA GLY A 310 -22.94 -0.47 14.79
C GLY A 310 -22.55 -1.96 14.83
N THR A 311 -23.24 -2.79 14.03
CA THR A 311 -23.08 -4.26 13.96
C THR A 311 -22.12 -4.74 12.86
N ALA A 312 -21.78 -3.87 11.91
CA ALA A 312 -20.72 -4.06 10.91
C ALA A 312 -19.34 -4.50 11.48
N PRO A 313 -18.91 -4.08 12.69
CA PRO A 313 -17.70 -4.54 13.37
C PRO A 313 -17.59 -6.06 13.50
N VAL A 314 -18.68 -6.74 13.86
CA VAL A 314 -18.71 -8.19 14.09
C VAL A 314 -18.60 -8.95 12.77
N ALA A 315 -19.27 -8.46 11.72
CA ALA A 315 -19.20 -9.03 10.37
C ALA A 315 -17.80 -8.85 9.75
N MET A 316 -17.17 -7.69 9.92
CA MET A 316 -15.81 -7.45 9.45
C MET A 316 -14.78 -8.32 10.18
N ALA A 317 -14.87 -8.43 11.51
CA ALA A 317 -13.96 -9.27 12.30
C ALA A 317 -14.09 -10.76 11.92
N SER A 318 -15.32 -11.25 11.70
CA SER A 318 -15.57 -12.62 11.27
C SER A 318 -15.12 -12.88 9.82
N LEU A 319 -15.29 -11.93 8.90
CA LEU A 319 -14.68 -12.00 7.55
C LEU A 319 -13.15 -12.09 7.59
N GLY A 320 -12.50 -11.32 8.47
CA GLY A 320 -11.05 -11.38 8.69
C GLY A 320 -10.60 -12.76 9.18
N ALA A 321 -11.31 -13.32 10.17
CA ALA A 321 -11.04 -14.65 10.69
C ALA A 321 -11.25 -15.75 9.63
N LEU A 322 -12.30 -15.64 8.81
CA LEU A 322 -12.58 -16.57 7.71
C LEU A 322 -11.53 -16.50 6.60
N LEU A 323 -11.03 -15.30 6.27
CA LEU A 323 -9.92 -15.13 5.32
C LEU A 323 -8.61 -15.78 5.82
N VAL A 324 -8.32 -15.67 7.12
CA VAL A 324 -7.19 -16.35 7.76
C VAL A 324 -7.38 -17.87 7.71
N ALA A 325 -8.56 -18.37 8.07
CA ALA A 325 -8.86 -19.80 8.01
C ALA A 325 -8.77 -20.36 6.57
N ALA A 326 -9.33 -19.64 5.59
CA ALA A 326 -9.32 -20.05 4.18
C ALA A 326 -7.89 -20.08 3.60
N SER A 327 -7.05 -19.11 3.95
CA SER A 327 -5.66 -19.04 3.49
C SER A 327 -4.73 -20.06 4.14
N CYS A 328 -5.09 -20.62 5.29
CA CYS A 328 -4.42 -21.78 5.89
C CYS A 328 -4.77 -23.10 5.17
N ALA A 329 -5.95 -23.21 4.53
CA ALA A 329 -6.41 -24.41 3.83
C ALA A 329 -6.16 -24.38 2.29
N ALA A 330 -5.56 -23.32 1.77
CA ALA A 330 -5.36 -23.14 0.33
C ALA A 330 -4.33 -24.12 -0.28
N GLY A 331 -3.34 -24.56 0.51
CA GLY A 331 -2.35 -25.56 0.09
C GLY A 331 -2.97 -26.95 -0.06
N ALA A 332 -3.69 -27.40 0.98
CA ALA A 332 -4.41 -28.67 0.95
C ALA A 332 -5.45 -28.76 -0.18
N ARG A 333 -6.18 -27.67 -0.47
CA ARG A 333 -7.14 -27.64 -1.60
C ARG A 333 -6.47 -27.72 -2.97
N ARG A 334 -5.27 -27.17 -3.10
CA ARG A 334 -4.48 -27.23 -4.33
C ARG A 334 -4.00 -28.65 -4.60
N ASP A 335 -3.40 -29.27 -3.59
CA ASP A 335 -2.82 -30.60 -3.73
C ASP A 335 -3.92 -31.67 -3.94
N ALA A 336 -5.12 -31.47 -3.37
CA ALA A 336 -6.30 -32.31 -3.63
C ALA A 336 -6.90 -32.15 -5.05
N GLY A 337 -6.57 -31.08 -5.76
CA GLY A 337 -7.05 -30.80 -7.12
C GLY A 337 -6.03 -31.10 -8.21
N ASP A 338 -4.83 -31.57 -7.85
CA ASP A 338 -3.78 -31.92 -8.80
C ASP A 338 -3.89 -33.40 -9.15
N PRO A 339 -4.28 -33.76 -10.40
CA PRO A 339 -4.46 -35.16 -10.79
C PRO A 339 -3.13 -35.95 -10.84
N ALA A 340 -1.99 -35.29 -10.67
CA ALA A 340 -0.68 -35.92 -10.62
C ALA A 340 -0.21 -36.32 -9.21
N LEU A 341 -0.99 -36.02 -8.16
CA LEU A 341 -0.75 -36.36 -6.75
C LEU A 341 -1.79 -37.36 -6.23
#